data_AF-A0A8J7G625-F1
#
_entry.id   AF-A0A8J7G625-F1
#
_cell.length_a   1.000
_cell.length_b   1.000
_cell.length_c   1.000
_cell.angle_alpha   90.00
_cell.angle_beta   90.00
_cell.angle_gamma   90.00
#
_symmetry.space_group_name_H-M   'P 1'
#
loop_
_entity.id
_entity.type
_entity.pdbx_description
1 polymer ?
#
loop_
_entity_poly.entity_id
_entity_poly.type
_entity_poly.pdbx_seq_one_letter_code
_entity_poly.pdbx_strand_id
1 'polypeptide(L)'
;MHPSELIPFLMVGMLLLLIIAIVWLTLRQRPKLATTISAILVILYITAYALFPTYQKYEHERRYVTLVEAISSPHLVIERATFDPKTGDRVGVFSVYDERVPQFGWTYKVSRNNDITNDETWSRYDYPARDELWQEVEWLYWQETETGAITELDRLEDGPLVAYAFETENERGIALFHYENEGMTTLAFEHSPEGATVTSHNKTWTITRDDDTLHVQ
;
A
#
# COMPACT_ATOMS: atom_id res chain seq x y z
N MET A 1 10.20 -13.57 12.30
CA MET A 1 9.78 -12.57 13.29
C MET A 1 10.68 -11.38 13.17
N HIS A 2 10.10 -10.24 12.81
CA HIS A 2 10.82 -8.99 12.77
C HIS A 2 11.20 -8.55 14.19
N PRO A 3 12.30 -7.80 14.39
CA PRO A 3 12.75 -7.40 15.72
C PRO A 3 11.67 -6.68 16.54
N SER A 4 10.79 -5.92 15.90
CA SER A 4 9.65 -5.24 16.55
C SER A 4 8.64 -6.22 17.15
N GLU A 5 8.48 -7.41 16.56
CA GLU A 5 7.57 -8.45 17.03
C GLU A 5 8.15 -9.30 18.16
N LEU A 6 9.48 -9.28 18.36
CA LEU A 6 10.12 -9.96 19.49
C LEU A 6 9.91 -9.21 20.80
N ILE A 7 9.74 -7.89 20.75
CA ILE A 7 9.51 -7.02 21.92
C ILE A 7 8.31 -7.50 22.76
N PRO A 8 7.10 -7.71 22.21
CA PRO A 8 5.97 -8.20 23.00
C PRO A 8 6.21 -9.58 23.60
N PHE A 9 6.89 -10.50 22.88
CA PHE A 9 7.24 -11.81 23.45
C PHE A 9 8.23 -11.69 24.60
N LEU A 10 9.23 -10.81 24.49
CA LEU A 10 10.18 -10.52 25.57
C LEU A 10 9.48 -9.95 26.80
N MET A 11 8.54 -9.01 26.62
CA MET A 11 7.76 -8.44 27.72
C MET A 11 6.90 -9.51 28.40
N VAL A 12 6.20 -10.35 27.62
CA VAL A 12 5.41 -11.46 28.16
C VAL A 12 6.30 -12.49 28.86
N GLY A 13 7.48 -12.78 28.32
CA GLY A 13 8.47 -13.67 28.94
C GLY A 13 8.98 -13.13 30.27
N MET A 14 9.26 -11.82 30.36
CA MET A 14 9.67 -11.19 31.61
C MET A 14 8.55 -11.23 32.66
N LEU A 15 7.31 -10.98 32.24
CA LEU A 15 6.14 -11.12 33.11
C LEU A 15 5.97 -12.57 33.59
N LEU A 16 6.19 -13.55 32.71
CA LEU A 16 6.14 -14.97 33.05
C LEU A 16 7.17 -15.34 34.13
N LEU A 17 8.39 -14.82 34.03
CA LEU A 17 9.43 -15.02 35.04
C LEU A 17 9.03 -14.44 36.40
N LEU A 18 8.38 -13.28 36.40
CA LEU A 18 7.86 -12.66 37.63
C LEU A 18 6.74 -13.51 38.26
N ILE A 19 5.83 -14.05 37.44
CA ILE A 19 4.79 -14.99 37.88
C ILE A 19 5.43 -16.25 38.48
N ILE A 20 6.44 -16.82 37.81
CA ILE A 20 7.16 -18.00 38.32
C ILE A 20 7.82 -17.68 39.67
N ALA A 21 8.45 -16.51 39.83
CA ALA A 21 9.02 -16.10 41.11
C ALA A 21 7.96 -16.02 42.22
N ILE A 22 6.77 -15.46 41.94
CA ILE A 22 5.65 -15.41 42.88
C ILE A 22 5.15 -16.82 43.22
N VAL A 23 5.02 -17.71 42.23
CA VAL A 23 4.62 -19.12 42.45
C VAL A 23 5.61 -19.81 43.38
N TRP A 24 6.90 -19.60 43.19
CA TRP A 24 7.94 -20.17 44.05
C TRP A 24 7.90 -19.60 45.47
N LEU A 25 7.63 -18.30 45.62
CA LEU A 25 7.54 -17.66 46.93
C LEU A 25 6.31 -18.14 47.72
N THR A 26 5.16 -18.25 47.04
CA THR A 26 3.90 -18.72 47.63
C THR A 26 3.90 -20.23 47.93
N LEU A 27 4.51 -21.04 47.07
CA LEU A 27 4.61 -22.50 47.22
C LEU A 27 5.95 -22.96 47.80
N ARG A 28 6.67 -22.09 48.53
CA ARG A 28 7.98 -22.40 49.13
C ARG A 28 8.00 -23.72 49.92
N GLN A 29 6.90 -24.08 50.59
CA GLN A 29 6.79 -25.31 51.37
C GLN A 29 6.41 -26.54 50.54
N ARG A 30 5.99 -26.37 49.28
CA ARG A 30 5.54 -27.43 48.36
C ARG A 30 6.33 -27.35 47.04
N PRO A 31 7.66 -27.61 47.07
CA PRO A 31 8.53 -27.41 45.91
C PRO A 31 8.12 -28.24 44.69
N LYS A 32 7.61 -29.46 44.90
CA LYS A 32 7.12 -30.32 43.81
C LYS A 32 6.00 -29.66 43.00
N LEU A 33 5.06 -28.99 43.67
CA LEU A 33 3.96 -28.29 43.00
C LEU A 33 4.46 -27.03 42.27
N ALA A 34 5.37 -26.27 42.90
CA ALA A 34 5.98 -25.10 42.27
C ALA A 34 6.70 -25.47 40.96
N THR A 35 7.46 -26.57 40.95
CA THR A 35 8.14 -27.08 39.75
C THR A 35 7.16 -27.47 38.66
N THR A 36 6.10 -28.22 38.98
CA THR A 36 5.10 -28.65 37.99
C THR A 36 4.40 -27.46 37.35
N ILE A 37 3.96 -26.48 38.15
CA ILE A 37 3.29 -25.27 37.63
C ILE A 37 4.25 -24.46 36.75
N SER A 38 5.49 -24.28 37.18
CA SER A 38 6.51 -23.57 36.39
C SER A 38 6.78 -24.26 35.05
N ALA A 39 6.87 -25.59 35.03
CA ALA A 39 7.06 -26.37 33.82
C ALA A 39 5.89 -26.19 32.84
N ILE A 40 4.65 -26.25 33.33
CA ILE A 40 3.44 -26.02 32.53
C ILE A 40 3.46 -24.61 31.91
N LEU A 41 3.78 -23.59 32.71
CA LEU A 41 3.85 -22.20 32.25
C LEU A 41 4.88 -22.01 31.13
N VAL A 42 6.06 -22.61 31.28
CA VAL A 42 7.13 -22.54 30.25
C VAL A 42 6.71 -23.28 28.98
N ILE A 43 6.12 -24.47 29.09
CA ILE A 43 5.64 -25.23 27.93
C ILE A 43 4.56 -24.44 27.19
N LEU A 44 3.63 -23.82 27.90
CA LEU A 44 2.58 -22.99 27.30
C LEU A 44 3.17 -21.81 26.54
N TYR A 45 4.16 -21.12 27.14
CA TYR A 45 4.84 -20.00 26.50
C TYR A 45 5.59 -20.42 25.22
N ILE A 46 6.35 -21.51 25.27
CA ILE A 46 7.08 -22.03 24.09
C ILE A 46 6.10 -22.43 23.00
N THR A 47 4.99 -23.08 23.36
CA THR A 47 3.97 -23.51 22.40
C THR A 47 3.29 -22.31 21.75
N ALA A 48 2.94 -21.27 22.52
CA ALA A 48 2.37 -20.04 22.00
C ALA A 48 3.33 -19.32 21.03
N TYR A 49 4.62 -19.24 21.38
CA TYR A 49 5.65 -18.68 20.52
C TYR A 49 5.79 -19.47 19.21
N ALA A 50 5.78 -20.80 19.27
CA ALA A 50 5.90 -21.67 18.10
C ALA A 50 4.67 -21.58 17.16
N LEU A 51 3.46 -21.37 17.72
CA LEU A 51 2.22 -21.27 16.95
C LEU A 51 1.95 -19.87 16.37
N PHE A 52 2.67 -18.85 16.82
CA PHE A 52 2.44 -17.47 16.41
C PHE A 52 2.52 -17.22 14.89
N PRO A 53 3.49 -17.78 14.13
CA PRO A 53 3.53 -17.60 12.68
C PRO A 53 2.29 -18.20 11.99
N THR A 54 1.79 -19.33 12.48
CA THR A 54 0.57 -19.97 11.98
C THR A 54 -0.64 -19.07 12.20
N TYR A 55 -0.74 -18.45 13.39
CA TYR A 55 -1.78 -17.49 13.69
C TYR A 55 -1.73 -16.25 12.78
N GLN A 56 -0.54 -15.70 12.52
CA GLN A 56 -0.37 -14.57 11.59
C GLN A 56 -0.82 -14.92 10.17
N LYS A 57 -0.48 -16.12 9.68
CA LYS A 57 -0.93 -16.59 8.37
C LYS A 57 -2.45 -16.68 8.30
N TYR A 58 -3.08 -17.25 9.32
CA TYR A 58 -4.54 -17.35 9.38
C TYR A 58 -5.21 -15.96 9.41
N GLU A 59 -4.68 -15.02 10.19
CA GLU A 59 -5.17 -13.64 10.21
C GLU A 59 -5.02 -12.94 8.85
N HIS A 60 -3.89 -13.15 8.16
CA HIS A 60 -3.69 -12.61 6.83
C HIS A 60 -4.70 -13.18 5.83
N GLU A 61 -4.95 -14.49 5.85
CA GLU A 61 -5.97 -15.14 5.01
C GLU A 61 -7.38 -14.63 5.33
N ARG A 62 -7.72 -14.44 6.62
CA ARG A 62 -9.02 -13.87 7.00
C ARG A 62 -9.21 -12.47 6.41
N ARG A 63 -8.18 -11.62 6.52
CA ARG A 63 -8.23 -10.25 6.00
C ARG A 63 -8.25 -10.18 4.48
N TYR A 64 -7.64 -11.16 3.82
CA TYR A 64 -7.76 -11.32 2.37
C TYR A 64 -9.23 -11.51 1.96
N VAL A 65 -9.96 -12.38 2.67
CA VAL A 65 -11.40 -12.59 2.42
C VAL A 65 -12.18 -11.29 2.60
N THR A 66 -11.92 -10.53 3.67
CA THR A 66 -12.54 -9.22 3.89
C THR A 66 -12.29 -8.25 2.74
N LEU A 67 -11.06 -8.20 2.21
CA LEU A 67 -10.75 -7.34 1.07
C LEU A 67 -11.46 -7.78 -0.21
N VAL A 68 -11.49 -9.09 -0.48
CA VAL A 68 -12.21 -9.67 -1.63
C VAL A 68 -13.70 -9.36 -1.56
N GLU A 69 -14.31 -9.45 -0.38
CA GLU A 69 -15.75 -9.14 -0.20
C GLU A 69 -16.04 -7.64 -0.40
N ALA A 70 -15.10 -6.76 -0.05
CA ALA A 70 -15.26 -5.32 -0.21
C ALA A 70 -15.02 -4.86 -1.66
N ILE A 71 -14.02 -5.43 -2.34
CA ILE A 71 -13.66 -5.09 -3.72
C ILE A 71 -14.40 -6.05 -4.66
N SER A 72 -15.63 -5.69 -5.05
CA SER A 72 -16.53 -6.53 -5.85
C SER A 72 -16.35 -6.39 -7.37
N SER A 73 -15.29 -5.73 -7.84
CA SER A 73 -15.06 -5.52 -9.27
C SER A 73 -14.49 -6.77 -9.94
N PRO A 74 -15.08 -7.26 -11.05
CA PRO A 74 -14.64 -8.47 -11.74
C PRO A 74 -13.26 -8.32 -12.39
N HIS A 75 -12.80 -7.09 -12.62
CA HIS A 75 -11.52 -6.81 -13.27
C HIS A 75 -10.39 -6.58 -12.27
N LEU A 76 -10.69 -6.46 -10.97
CA LEU A 76 -9.67 -6.24 -9.95
C LEU A 76 -9.10 -7.57 -9.47
N VAL A 77 -7.79 -7.73 -9.68
CA VAL A 77 -7.01 -8.88 -9.23
C VAL A 77 -6.30 -8.50 -7.93
N ILE A 78 -6.58 -9.25 -6.88
CA ILE A 78 -5.90 -9.11 -5.59
C ILE A 78 -4.70 -10.06 -5.62
N GLU A 79 -3.53 -9.48 -5.83
CA GLU A 79 -2.28 -10.21 -5.67
C GLU A 79 -2.08 -10.49 -4.18
N ARG A 80 -2.14 -11.79 -3.85
CA ARG A 80 -1.85 -12.24 -2.49
C ARG A 80 -0.37 -12.01 -2.24
N ALA A 81 -0.03 -10.83 -1.71
CA ALA A 81 1.32 -10.50 -1.29
C ALA A 81 1.87 -11.68 -0.50
N THR A 82 3.02 -12.22 -0.92
CA THR A 82 3.57 -13.41 -0.28
C THR A 82 3.90 -13.06 1.15
N PHE A 83 3.09 -13.53 2.09
CA PHE A 83 3.35 -13.39 3.52
C PHE A 83 4.72 -13.99 3.82
N ASP A 84 5.67 -13.14 4.19
CA ASP A 84 6.93 -13.61 4.77
C ASP A 84 6.79 -13.66 6.29
N PRO A 85 6.66 -14.86 6.89
CA PRO A 85 6.63 -15.04 8.34
C PRO A 85 7.92 -14.56 9.05
N LYS A 86 9.00 -14.31 8.31
CA LYS A 86 10.23 -13.78 8.87
C LYS A 86 10.13 -12.29 9.17
N THR A 87 9.38 -11.51 8.39
CA THR A 87 9.24 -10.07 8.62
C THR A 87 7.93 -9.69 9.28
N GLY A 88 6.83 -10.43 9.12
CA GLY A 88 5.56 -10.11 9.83
C GLY A 88 4.92 -8.76 9.46
N ASP A 89 5.66 -7.87 8.80
CA ASP A 89 5.32 -6.48 8.46
C ASP A 89 4.25 -6.34 7.37
N ARG A 90 3.68 -7.45 6.92
CA ARG A 90 2.71 -7.46 5.80
C ARG A 90 1.40 -8.19 6.12
N VAL A 91 1.14 -8.50 7.40
CA VAL A 91 -0.16 -9.11 7.78
C VAL A 91 -1.30 -8.13 7.53
N GLY A 92 -2.02 -8.38 6.44
CA GLY A 92 -3.19 -7.62 6.02
C GLY A 92 -2.87 -6.57 4.96
N VAL A 93 -1.68 -6.59 4.37
CA VAL A 93 -1.31 -5.72 3.26
C VAL A 93 -1.42 -6.53 1.96
N PHE A 94 -2.09 -5.96 0.97
CA PHE A 94 -2.40 -6.62 -0.29
C PHE A 94 -2.18 -5.67 -1.46
N SER A 95 -1.57 -6.17 -2.53
CA SER A 95 -1.47 -5.45 -3.79
C SER A 95 -2.67 -5.80 -4.64
N VAL A 96 -3.34 -4.79 -5.20
CA VAL A 96 -4.54 -4.95 -6.03
C VAL A 96 -4.32 -4.21 -7.33
N TYR A 97 -4.60 -4.82 -8.46
CA TYR A 97 -4.45 -4.19 -9.77
C TYR A 97 -5.63 -4.54 -10.68
N ASP A 98 -5.85 -3.76 -11.72
CA ASP A 98 -6.83 -4.10 -12.75
C ASP A 98 -6.17 -5.04 -13.77
N GLU A 99 -6.80 -6.17 -14.08
CA GLU A 99 -6.30 -7.15 -15.05
C GLU A 99 -6.07 -6.56 -16.45
N ARG A 100 -6.76 -5.46 -16.78
CA ARG A 100 -6.62 -4.73 -18.05
C ARG A 100 -5.36 -3.87 -18.05
N VAL A 101 -4.89 -3.47 -16.88
CA VAL A 101 -3.75 -2.55 -16.69
C VAL A 101 -2.83 -3.05 -15.55
N PRO A 102 -2.29 -4.28 -15.64
CA PRO A 102 -1.58 -4.96 -14.54
C PRO A 102 -0.27 -4.30 -14.09
N GLN A 103 0.19 -3.31 -14.85
CA GLN A 103 1.34 -2.47 -14.56
C GLN A 103 1.09 -1.45 -13.43
N PHE A 104 -0.16 -1.13 -13.12
CA PHE A 104 -0.53 -0.18 -12.06
C PHE A 104 -1.41 -0.87 -11.02
N GLY A 105 -1.33 -0.40 -9.78
CA GLY A 105 -2.22 -0.90 -8.74
C GLY A 105 -2.14 -0.11 -7.45
N TRP A 106 -2.85 -0.64 -6.47
CA TRP A 106 -2.96 -0.09 -5.14
C TRP A 106 -2.43 -1.07 -4.11
N THR A 107 -1.93 -0.54 -3.01
CA THR A 107 -1.62 -1.28 -1.80
C THR A 107 -2.73 -1.01 -0.79
N TYR A 108 -3.58 -2.01 -0.58
CA TYR A 108 -4.60 -1.98 0.45
C TYR A 108 -4.08 -2.58 1.75
N LYS A 109 -4.44 -1.95 2.85
CA LYS A 109 -4.17 -2.43 4.20
C LYS A 109 -5.50 -2.67 4.91
N VAL A 110 -5.66 -3.89 5.39
CA VAL A 110 -6.78 -4.33 6.21
C VAL A 110 -6.32 -4.39 7.65
N SER A 111 -6.94 -3.57 8.50
CA SER A 111 -6.66 -3.47 9.93
C SER A 111 -7.12 -4.74 10.67
N ARG A 112 -6.75 -4.88 11.95
CA ARG A 112 -7.28 -5.97 12.81
C ARG A 112 -8.79 -5.87 13.01
N ASN A 113 -9.36 -4.68 12.87
CA ASN A 113 -10.79 -4.40 13.04
C ASN A 113 -11.55 -4.46 11.71
N ASN A 114 -10.91 -4.95 10.64
CA ASN A 114 -11.45 -5.01 9.28
C ASN A 114 -11.66 -3.65 8.59
N ASP A 115 -11.04 -2.58 9.10
CA ASP A 115 -11.00 -1.30 8.36
C ASP A 115 -10.07 -1.46 7.17
N ILE A 116 -10.49 -0.97 6.00
CA ILE A 116 -9.72 -1.02 4.76
C ILE A 116 -9.22 0.38 4.45
N THR A 117 -7.90 0.54 4.31
CA THR A 117 -7.27 1.79 3.90
C THR A 117 -6.41 1.57 2.67
N ASN A 118 -6.40 2.55 1.77
CA ASN A 118 -5.41 2.62 0.70
C ASN A 118 -4.16 3.31 1.27
N ASP A 119 -3.04 2.59 1.29
CA ASP A 119 -1.77 3.10 1.85
C ASP A 119 -0.92 3.77 0.75
N GLU A 120 -0.97 3.25 -0.49
CA GLU A 120 -0.07 3.65 -1.57
C GLU A 120 -0.58 3.18 -2.94
N THR A 121 -0.26 3.97 -3.98
CA THR A 121 -0.36 3.56 -5.39
C THR A 121 1.02 3.13 -5.88
N TRP A 122 1.10 2.04 -6.65
CA TRP A 122 2.34 1.54 -7.22
C TRP A 122 2.26 1.34 -8.73
N SER A 123 3.41 1.44 -9.40
CA SER A 123 3.60 1.01 -10.78
C SER A 123 4.77 0.04 -10.87
N ARG A 124 4.74 -0.86 -11.86
CA ARG A 124 5.83 -1.81 -12.15
C ARG A 124 6.88 -1.25 -13.12
N TYR A 125 6.72 -0.01 -13.54
CA TYR A 125 7.67 0.64 -14.42
C TYR A 125 8.70 1.39 -13.57
N ASP A 126 9.96 0.98 -13.67
CA ASP A 126 11.07 1.72 -13.06
C ASP A 126 11.16 3.14 -13.64
N TYR A 127 10.81 3.28 -14.93
CA TYR A 127 10.56 4.52 -15.67
C TYR A 127 9.58 4.19 -16.80
N PRO A 128 8.32 4.65 -16.78
CA PRO A 128 7.40 4.29 -17.85
C PRO A 128 7.85 4.90 -19.18
N ALA A 129 7.74 4.09 -20.24
CA ALA A 129 7.82 4.58 -21.59
C ALA A 129 6.73 5.64 -21.82
N ARG A 130 6.95 6.55 -22.77
CA ARG A 130 6.06 7.70 -22.99
C ARG A 130 4.62 7.34 -23.36
N ASP A 131 4.41 6.15 -23.92
CA ASP A 131 3.09 5.62 -24.25
C ASP A 131 2.38 5.01 -23.01
N GLU A 132 3.15 4.68 -21.96
CA GLU A 132 2.64 4.15 -20.69
C GLU A 132 2.17 5.27 -19.75
N LEU A 133 2.70 6.49 -19.92
CA LEU A 133 2.24 7.70 -19.22
C LEU A 133 0.79 8.06 -19.58
N TRP A 134 0.40 7.91 -20.85
CA TRP A 134 -0.99 8.16 -21.25
C TRP A 134 -1.95 7.17 -20.58
N GLN A 135 -1.55 5.91 -20.43
CA GLN A 135 -2.33 4.91 -19.70
C GLN A 135 -2.49 5.29 -18.21
N GLU A 136 -1.51 5.98 -17.63
CA GLU A 136 -1.62 6.50 -16.27
C GLU A 136 -2.63 7.66 -16.19
N VAL A 137 -2.67 8.55 -17.19
CA VAL A 137 -3.72 9.59 -17.31
C VAL A 137 -5.10 8.96 -17.42
N GLU A 138 -5.26 7.96 -18.29
CA GLU A 138 -6.50 7.20 -18.45
C GLU A 138 -6.93 6.55 -17.14
N TRP A 139 -5.98 5.98 -16.41
CA TRP A 139 -6.22 5.32 -15.13
C TRP A 139 -6.59 6.30 -14.01
N LEU A 140 -5.89 7.44 -13.89
CA LEU A 140 -6.20 8.49 -12.93
C LEU A 140 -7.60 9.06 -13.16
N TYR A 141 -7.96 9.33 -14.41
CA TYR A 141 -9.29 9.83 -14.76
C TYR A 141 -10.40 8.81 -14.43
N TRP A 142 -10.16 7.52 -14.71
CA TRP A 142 -11.10 6.46 -14.37
C TRP A 142 -11.38 6.38 -12.85
N GLN A 143 -10.39 6.67 -11.99
CA GLN A 143 -10.62 6.68 -10.54
C GLN A 143 -11.63 7.74 -10.08
N GLU A 144 -11.63 8.91 -10.71
CA GLU A 144 -12.48 10.01 -10.28
C GLU A 144 -13.91 9.86 -10.77
N THR A 145 -14.08 9.29 -11.96
CA THR A 145 -15.35 9.32 -12.68
C THR A 145 -16.05 7.97 -12.76
N GLU A 146 -15.34 6.86 -12.48
CA GLU A 146 -15.78 5.44 -12.57
C GLU A 146 -16.39 5.01 -13.93
N THR A 147 -16.62 5.94 -14.86
CA THR A 147 -17.15 5.74 -16.20
C THR A 147 -16.86 6.97 -17.06
N GLY A 148 -15.97 6.85 -18.04
CA GLY A 148 -15.74 7.89 -19.03
C GLY A 148 -14.60 7.56 -19.99
N ALA A 149 -14.77 7.88 -21.26
CA ALA A 149 -13.67 7.89 -22.22
C ALA A 149 -12.93 9.23 -22.13
N ILE A 150 -11.62 9.17 -22.19
CA ILE A 150 -10.72 10.31 -22.26
C ILE A 150 -9.98 10.22 -23.60
N THR A 151 -9.84 11.35 -24.28
CA THR A 151 -9.17 11.44 -25.57
C THR A 151 -7.97 12.36 -25.45
N GLU A 152 -6.81 11.90 -25.92
CA GLU A 152 -5.62 12.75 -26.02
C GLU A 152 -5.84 13.78 -27.12
N LEU A 153 -5.75 15.07 -26.75
CA LEU A 153 -5.82 16.17 -27.70
C LEU A 153 -4.43 16.57 -28.20
N ASP A 154 -3.49 16.70 -27.26
CA ASP A 154 -2.12 17.11 -27.56
C ASP A 154 -1.16 16.64 -26.46
N ARG A 155 0.12 16.57 -26.80
CA ARG A 155 1.19 16.17 -25.91
C ARG A 155 2.40 17.07 -26.05
N LEU A 156 2.82 17.62 -24.93
CA LEU A 156 4.01 18.47 -24.85
C LEU A 156 5.10 17.82 -24.02
N GLU A 157 6.32 17.82 -24.58
CA GLU A 157 7.50 17.26 -23.95
C GLU A 157 8.58 18.36 -23.81
N ASP A 158 8.97 18.70 -22.58
CA ASP A 158 10.09 19.61 -22.28
C ASP A 158 11.05 18.96 -21.25
N GLY A 159 12.02 18.20 -21.74
CA GLY A 159 13.03 17.54 -20.91
C GLY A 159 12.41 16.53 -19.94
N PRO A 160 12.49 16.72 -18.61
CA PRO A 160 11.85 15.86 -17.63
C PRO A 160 10.34 16.10 -17.49
N LEU A 161 9.76 17.07 -18.18
CA LEU A 161 8.34 17.36 -18.07
C LEU A 161 7.57 16.79 -19.27
N VAL A 162 6.48 16.10 -18.97
CA VAL A 162 5.50 15.66 -19.97
C VAL A 162 4.12 16.15 -19.55
N ALA A 163 3.43 16.79 -20.48
CA ALA A 163 2.06 17.26 -20.28
C ALA A 163 1.15 16.69 -21.35
N TYR A 164 -0.03 16.26 -20.94
CA TYR A 164 -1.09 15.78 -21.82
C TYR A 164 -2.29 16.71 -21.71
N ALA A 165 -2.73 17.23 -22.85
CA ALA A 165 -4.05 17.83 -22.97
C ALA A 165 -5.03 16.72 -23.28
N PHE A 166 -6.13 16.69 -22.53
CA PHE A 166 -7.16 15.69 -22.74
C PHE A 166 -8.56 16.28 -22.73
N GLU A 167 -9.47 15.59 -23.39
CA GLU A 167 -10.89 15.88 -23.41
C GLU A 167 -11.68 14.67 -22.94
N THR A 168 -12.73 14.94 -22.18
CA THR A 168 -13.73 13.98 -21.72
C THR A 168 -15.08 14.40 -22.30
N GLU A 169 -16.15 13.64 -22.03
CA GLU A 169 -17.49 14.00 -22.50
C GLU A 169 -17.97 15.37 -21.98
N ASN A 170 -17.47 15.81 -20.82
CA ASN A 170 -18.01 16.98 -20.11
C ASN A 170 -17.01 18.10 -19.89
N GLU A 171 -15.72 17.81 -19.96
CA GLU A 171 -14.67 18.77 -19.62
C GLU A 171 -13.38 18.50 -20.39
N ARG A 172 -12.46 19.45 -20.28
CA ARG A 172 -11.10 19.28 -20.78
C ARG A 172 -10.12 19.56 -19.65
N GLY A 173 -9.01 18.85 -19.63
CA GLY A 173 -8.02 18.94 -18.57
C GLY A 173 -6.59 18.82 -19.07
N ILE A 174 -5.65 18.97 -18.13
CA ILE A 174 -4.22 18.81 -18.38
C ILE A 174 -3.65 17.88 -17.30
N ALA A 175 -2.98 16.82 -17.72
CA ALA A 175 -2.23 15.95 -16.82
C ALA A 175 -0.73 16.22 -16.97
N LEU A 176 -0.03 16.44 -15.85
CA LEU A 176 1.34 16.92 -15.86
C LEU A 176 2.25 16.05 -15.00
N PHE A 177 3.30 15.54 -15.65
CA PHE A 177 4.24 14.58 -15.09
C PHE A 177 5.65 15.16 -15.09
N HIS A 178 6.42 14.83 -14.06
CA HIS A 178 7.83 15.19 -13.99
C HIS A 178 8.70 13.99 -13.64
N TYR A 179 9.73 13.81 -14.45
CA TYR A 179 10.77 12.81 -14.31
C TYR A 179 11.90 13.36 -13.43
N GLU A 180 12.13 12.77 -12.27
CA GLU A 180 13.36 12.99 -11.50
C GLU A 180 14.19 11.71 -11.43
N ASN A 181 15.50 11.85 -11.19
CA ASN A 181 16.51 10.78 -11.26
C ASN A 181 16.27 9.57 -10.32
N GLU A 182 15.20 9.57 -9.52
CA GLU A 182 14.84 8.51 -8.56
C GLU A 182 13.42 7.92 -8.78
N GLY A 183 12.69 8.31 -9.84
CA GLY A 183 11.37 7.76 -10.18
C GLY A 183 10.35 8.81 -10.65
N MET A 184 9.10 8.39 -10.89
CA MET A 184 8.01 9.30 -11.26
C MET A 184 7.28 9.83 -10.02
N THR A 185 7.03 11.13 -10.00
CA THR A 185 6.00 11.72 -9.12
C THR A 185 4.99 12.45 -10.00
N THR A 186 3.71 12.09 -9.89
CA THR A 186 2.61 12.87 -10.46
C THR A 186 2.64 14.24 -9.77
N LEU A 187 3.01 15.30 -10.50
CA LEU A 187 3.13 16.63 -9.90
C LEU A 187 1.78 17.35 -9.80
N ALA A 188 0.91 17.16 -10.81
CA ALA A 188 -0.44 17.72 -10.82
C ALA A 188 -1.34 16.97 -11.83
N PHE A 189 -2.56 16.64 -11.40
CA PHE A 189 -3.67 16.25 -12.27
C PHE A 189 -4.75 17.32 -12.08
N GLU A 190 -4.79 18.31 -12.98
CA GLU A 190 -5.67 19.47 -12.84
C GLU A 190 -6.68 19.55 -13.98
N HIS A 191 -7.97 19.55 -13.62
CA HIS A 191 -9.09 19.87 -14.51
C HIS A 191 -9.17 21.39 -14.68
N SER A 192 -8.25 21.95 -15.44
CA SER A 192 -8.24 23.38 -15.75
C SER A 192 -8.30 23.60 -17.26
N PRO A 193 -9.37 24.24 -17.78
CA PRO A 193 -9.51 24.49 -19.22
C PRO A 193 -8.56 25.58 -19.75
N GLU A 194 -7.93 26.36 -18.86
CA GLU A 194 -7.12 27.53 -19.20
C GLU A 194 -5.59 27.26 -19.10
N GLY A 195 -5.17 26.21 -18.39
CA GLY A 195 -3.77 25.88 -18.17
C GLY A 195 -3.44 25.36 -16.78
N ALA A 196 -2.22 24.87 -16.58
CA ALA A 196 -1.68 24.38 -15.31
C ALA A 196 -0.32 25.02 -15.04
N THR A 197 -0.03 25.39 -13.79
CA THR A 197 1.29 25.90 -13.40
C THR A 197 1.93 24.97 -12.39
N VAL A 198 3.10 24.44 -12.72
CA VAL A 198 3.79 23.46 -11.89
C VAL A 198 5.19 23.96 -11.57
N THR A 199 5.60 23.82 -10.32
CA THR A 199 6.94 24.22 -9.85
C THR A 199 7.65 23.01 -9.26
N SER A 200 8.82 22.66 -9.81
CA SER A 200 9.71 21.64 -9.22
C SER A 200 11.16 22.15 -9.21
N HIS A 201 11.86 21.89 -8.10
CA HIS A 201 13.31 22.11 -7.93
C HIS A 201 13.89 23.41 -8.55
N ASN A 202 13.16 24.53 -8.36
CA ASN A 202 13.48 25.90 -8.84
C ASN A 202 13.16 26.22 -10.31
N LYS A 203 12.42 25.38 -11.03
CA LYS A 203 11.84 25.71 -12.34
C LYS A 203 10.31 25.71 -12.21
N THR A 204 9.69 26.77 -12.70
CA THR A 204 8.24 26.86 -12.85
C THR A 204 7.93 26.74 -14.33
N TRP A 205 7.01 25.85 -14.66
CA TRP A 205 6.45 25.73 -15.99
C TRP A 205 5.01 26.20 -15.93
N THR A 206 4.66 27.15 -16.80
CA THR A 206 3.27 27.51 -17.02
C THR A 206 2.84 26.91 -18.33
N ILE A 207 1.93 25.93 -18.25
CA ILE A 207 1.34 25.31 -19.42
C ILE A 207 0.02 26.00 -19.70
N THR A 208 -0.05 26.70 -20.82
CA THR A 208 -1.31 27.29 -21.31
C THR A 208 -1.81 26.48 -22.49
N ARG A 209 -3.13 26.35 -22.61
CA ARG A 209 -3.75 25.75 -23.79
C ARG A 209 -4.40 26.82 -24.65
N ASP A 210 -4.02 26.87 -25.92
CA ASP A 210 -4.64 27.73 -26.95
C ASP A 210 -5.11 26.85 -28.11
N ASP A 211 -6.41 26.90 -28.44
CA ASP A 211 -7.03 26.09 -29.52
C ASP A 211 -6.55 24.63 -29.58
N ASP A 212 -6.65 23.90 -28.46
CA ASP A 212 -6.24 22.50 -28.29
C ASP A 212 -4.74 22.21 -28.40
N THR A 213 -3.90 23.24 -28.46
CA THR A 213 -2.44 23.12 -28.47
C THR A 213 -1.85 23.51 -27.12
N LEU A 214 -0.89 22.74 -26.62
CA LEU A 214 -0.16 23.05 -25.41
C LEU A 214 1.05 23.95 -25.68
N HIS A 215 1.23 24.95 -24.83
CA HIS A 215 2.40 25.82 -24.83
C HIS A 215 3.03 25.86 -23.44
N VAL A 216 4.36 25.73 -23.36
CA VAL A 216 5.14 25.94 -22.14
C VAL A 216 5.75 27.34 -22.17
N GLN A 217 5.51 28.11 -21.10
CA GLN A 217 6.17 29.38 -20.77
C GLN A 217 7.11 29.21 -19.57
#